data_AF-A0A0M2VF22-F1
#
_entry.id   AF-A0A0M2VF22-F1
#
_cell.length_a   1.000
_cell.length_b   1.000
_cell.length_c   1.000
_cell.angle_alpha   90.00
_cell.angle_beta   90.00
_cell.angle_gamma   90.00
#
_symmetry.space_group_name_H-M   'P 1'
#
loop_
_entity.id
_entity.type
_entity.pdbx_description
1 polymer ?
#
loop_
_entity_poly.entity_id
_entity_poly.type
_entity_poly.pdbx_seq_one_letter_code
_entity_poly.pdbx_strand_id
1 'polypeptide(L)'
;MSTSSKPILESDFTDMTLFMRVEGGAIYTQEKDSKFLVVTDESAIADLLEPEDLDGIELVKVIEFDTKQARSDYLTSRFEKPAPLT
;
A
#
# COMPACT_ATOMS: atom_id res chain seq x y z
N MET A 1 -4.09 -13.85 -6.62
CA MET A 1 -3.72 -12.43 -6.51
C MET A 1 -3.43 -11.95 -7.91
N SER A 2 -4.14 -10.94 -8.39
CA SER A 2 -3.92 -10.34 -9.71
C SER A 2 -3.32 -8.96 -9.47
N THR A 3 -2.12 -8.72 -9.97
CA THR A 3 -1.50 -7.40 -9.99
C THR A 3 -1.89 -6.76 -11.32
N SER A 4 -2.82 -5.81 -11.31
CA SER A 4 -3.20 -5.05 -12.50
C SER A 4 -2.40 -3.76 -12.55
N SER A 5 -1.64 -3.56 -13.62
CA SER A 5 -0.92 -2.32 -13.92
C SER A 5 -1.85 -1.31 -14.60
N LYS A 6 -2.80 -0.74 -13.85
CA LYS A 6 -3.51 0.48 -14.29
C LYS A 6 -2.78 1.70 -13.74
N PRO A 7 -2.60 2.78 -14.53
CA PRO A 7 -2.11 4.04 -13.99
C PRO A 7 -3.13 4.56 -12.97
N ILE A 8 -2.65 4.81 -11.76
CA ILE A 8 -3.47 5.26 -10.63
C ILE A 8 -3.52 6.78 -10.68
N LEU A 9 -4.72 7.35 -10.81
CA LEU A 9 -4.93 8.80 -10.84
C LEU A 9 -4.92 9.35 -9.42
N GLU A 10 -4.52 10.61 -9.21
CA GLU A 10 -4.59 11.25 -7.88
C GLU A 10 -6.01 11.21 -7.27
N SER A 11 -7.05 11.25 -8.12
CA SER A 11 -8.45 11.06 -7.74
C SER A 11 -8.78 9.66 -7.23
N ASP A 12 -7.91 8.66 -7.45
CA ASP A 12 -8.08 7.33 -6.89
C ASP A 12 -7.66 7.27 -5.41
N PHE A 13 -6.99 8.29 -4.89
CA PHE A 13 -6.54 8.37 -3.49
C PHE A 13 -7.49 9.16 -2.57
N THR A 14 -8.55 9.75 -3.12
CA THR A 14 -9.61 10.37 -2.30
C THR A 14 -10.37 9.24 -1.57
N ASP A 15 -10.59 9.40 -0.26
CA ASP A 15 -11.19 8.41 0.65
C ASP A 15 -10.29 7.27 1.16
N MET A 16 -8.97 7.46 1.15
CA MET A 16 -8.05 6.54 1.82
C MET A 16 -8.01 6.72 3.33
N THR A 17 -8.00 5.58 4.04
CA THR A 17 -7.80 5.53 5.49
C THR A 17 -6.37 5.11 5.80
N LEU A 18 -5.64 5.94 6.55
CA LEU A 18 -4.30 5.59 7.03
C LEU A 18 -4.38 4.35 7.94
N PHE A 19 -3.65 3.29 7.55
CA PHE A 19 -3.50 2.09 8.38
C PHE A 19 -2.30 2.24 9.32
N MET A 20 -1.13 2.59 8.79
CA MET A 20 0.06 2.87 9.61
C MET A 20 1.08 3.73 8.88
N ARG A 21 1.99 4.34 9.65
CA ARG A 21 3.18 5.01 9.12
C ARG A 21 4.39 4.08 9.20
N VAL A 22 5.27 4.19 8.21
CA VAL A 22 6.56 3.48 8.12
C VAL A 22 7.65 4.50 7.78
N GLU A 23 8.93 4.12 7.89
CA GLU A 23 10.04 5.06 7.67
C GLU A 23 10.05 5.65 6.25
N GLY A 24 9.72 4.85 5.25
CA GLY A 24 9.66 5.27 3.85
C GLY A 24 8.36 5.93 3.41
N GLY A 25 7.35 6.05 4.30
CA GLY A 25 6.05 6.62 3.95
C GLY A 25 4.90 6.04 4.77
N ALA A 26 3.85 5.54 4.12
CA ALA A 26 2.64 5.10 4.81
C ALA A 26 1.89 3.98 4.06
N ILE A 27 1.14 3.20 4.84
CA ILE A 27 0.21 2.20 4.34
C ILE A 27 -1.20 2.72 4.53
N TYR A 28 -2.00 2.68 3.48
CA TYR A 28 -3.39 3.08 3.47
C TYR A 28 -4.29 1.91 3.08
N THR A 29 -5.55 2.03 3.46
CA THR A 29 -6.62 1.14 3.00
C THR A 29 -7.72 1.95 2.34
N GLN A 30 -8.35 1.35 1.34
CA GLN A 30 -9.51 1.92 0.66
C GLN A 30 -10.52 0.82 0.35
N GLU A 31 -11.78 1.20 0.21
CA GLU A 31 -12.85 0.34 -0.30
C GLU A 31 -13.49 1.07 -1.47
N LYS A 32 -13.38 0.51 -2.68
CA LYS A 32 -13.83 1.14 -3.93
C LYS A 32 -14.33 0.08 -4.89
N ASP A 33 -15.47 0.30 -5.54
CA ASP A 33 -16.03 -0.60 -6.57
C ASP A 33 -16.11 -2.08 -6.14
N SER A 34 -16.52 -2.34 -4.90
CA SER A 34 -16.56 -3.68 -4.29
C SER A 34 -15.19 -4.38 -4.15
N LYS A 35 -14.09 -3.64 -4.28
CA LYS A 35 -12.72 -4.08 -3.99
C LYS A 35 -12.23 -3.46 -2.69
N PHE A 36 -11.35 -4.20 -2.03
CA PHE A 36 -10.68 -3.79 -0.80
C PHE A 36 -9.21 -3.61 -1.15
N LEU A 37 -8.69 -2.40 -1.00
CA LEU A 37 -7.36 -2.03 -1.46
C LEU A 37 -6.41 -1.86 -0.28
N VAL A 38 -5.15 -2.25 -0.49
CA VAL A 38 -4.00 -1.77 0.29
C VAL A 38 -3.13 -0.94 -0.62
N VAL A 39 -2.79 0.26 -0.18
CA VAL A 39 -1.90 1.17 -0.88
C VAL A 39 -0.66 1.38 -0.03
N THR A 40 0.48 0.99 -0.56
CA THR A 40 1.78 1.24 0.02
C THR A 40 2.38 2.43 -0.69
N ASP A 41 2.53 3.54 0.01
CA ASP A 41 3.15 4.76 -0.48
C ASP A 41 4.53 4.91 0.16
N GLU A 42 5.58 4.69 -0.64
CA GLU A 42 6.98 4.83 -0.27
C GLU A 42 7.59 6.11 -0.88
N SER A 43 6.77 7.03 -1.38
CA SER A 43 7.23 8.24 -2.09
C SER A 43 8.09 9.16 -1.22
N ALA A 44 8.01 9.08 0.11
CA ALA A 44 8.88 9.87 0.98
C ALA A 44 10.37 9.48 0.85
N ILE A 45 10.70 8.30 0.32
CA ILE A 45 12.08 7.92 0.01
C ILE A 45 12.62 8.63 -1.25
N ALA A 46 11.73 9.15 -2.10
CA ALA A 46 12.14 9.75 -3.37
C ALA A 46 13.01 11.00 -3.17
N ASP A 47 12.76 11.76 -2.11
CA ASP A 47 13.55 12.94 -1.74
C ASP A 47 14.98 12.58 -1.27
N LEU A 48 15.26 11.30 -1.01
CA LEU A 48 16.55 10.80 -0.53
C LEU A 48 17.40 10.15 -1.62
N LEU A 49 16.85 9.94 -2.81
CA LEU A 49 17.47 9.21 -3.91
C LEU A 49 17.78 10.14 -5.08
N GLU A 50 18.84 9.84 -5.83
CA GLU A 50 19.12 10.58 -7.06
C GLU A 50 18.13 10.14 -8.17
N PRO A 51 17.83 11.00 -9.16
CA PRO A 51 16.86 10.67 -10.20
C PRO A 51 17.18 9.40 -10.99
N GLU A 52 18.46 9.06 -11.13
CA GLU A 52 18.90 7.82 -11.78
C GLU A 52 18.59 6.57 -10.94
N ASP A 53 18.59 6.69 -9.61
CA ASP A 53 18.22 5.61 -8.69
C ASP A 53 16.70 5.40 -8.65
N LEU A 54 15.91 6.41 -9.03
CA LEU A 54 14.45 6.31 -9.10
C LEU A 54 13.95 5.66 -10.39
N ASP A 55 14.81 5.50 -11.40
CA ASP A 55 14.40 4.95 -12.68
C ASP A 55 13.95 3.49 -12.53
N GLY A 56 12.71 3.23 -12.95
CA GLY A 56 12.08 1.91 -12.82
C GLY A 56 11.60 1.53 -11.42
N ILE A 57 11.69 2.41 -10.41
CA ILE A 57 11.15 2.14 -9.07
C ILE A 57 9.67 2.51 -9.00
N GLU A 58 8.83 1.54 -8.63
CA GLU A 58 7.43 1.77 -8.28
C GLU A 58 7.33 2.15 -6.79
N LEU A 59 7.22 3.45 -6.53
CA LEU A 59 7.11 4.02 -5.17
C LEU A 59 5.73 3.86 -4.56
N VAL A 60 4.69 3.73 -5.37
CA VAL A 60 3.31 3.54 -4.91
C VAL A 60 2.79 2.23 -5.46
N LYS A 61 2.47 1.29 -4.58
CA LYS A 61 1.97 -0.04 -4.92
C LYS A 61 0.54 -0.19 -4.43
N VAL A 62 -0.32 -0.74 -5.28
CA VAL A 62 -1.71 -1.03 -4.91
C VAL A 62 -2.01 -2.49 -5.09
N ILE A 63 -2.56 -3.09 -4.04
CA ILE A 63 -2.95 -4.49 -4.01
C ILE A 63 -4.46 -4.57 -3.81
N GLU A 64 -5.14 -5.25 -4.73
CA GLU A 64 -6.58 -5.44 -4.69
C GLU A 64 -6.96 -6.79 -4.06
N PHE A 65 -8.00 -6.75 -3.24
CA PHE A 65 -8.61 -7.91 -2.62
C PHE A 65 -10.12 -7.94 -2.92
N ASP A 66 -10.66 -9.14 -3.11
CA ASP A 66 -12.09 -9.36 -3.32
C ASP A 66 -12.91 -9.32 -2.03
N THR A 67 -12.26 -9.47 -0.87
CA THR A 67 -12.93 -9.47 0.43
C THR A 67 -12.16 -8.64 1.46
N LYS A 68 -12.91 -8.03 2.39
CA LYS A 68 -12.35 -7.31 3.53
C LYS A 68 -11.42 -8.19 4.38
N GLN A 69 -11.82 -9.46 4.58
CA GLN A 69 -11.05 -10.41 5.37
C GLN A 69 -9.69 -10.70 4.74
N ALA A 70 -9.63 -10.94 3.42
CA ALA A 70 -8.36 -11.20 2.75
C ALA A 70 -7.41 -9.99 2.82
N ARG A 71 -7.94 -8.76 2.73
CA ARG A 71 -7.17 -7.53 2.96
C ARG A 71 -6.61 -7.47 4.39
N SER A 72 -7.46 -7.74 5.38
CA SER A 72 -7.07 -7.73 6.80
C SER A 72 -6.01 -8.79 7.11
N ASP A 73 -6.18 -10.02 6.63
CA ASP A 73 -5.21 -11.10 6.82
C ASP A 73 -3.85 -10.74 6.23
N TYR A 74 -3.84 -10.12 5.04
CA TYR A 74 -2.62 -9.60 4.43
C TYR A 74 -1.94 -8.55 5.32
N LEU A 75 -2.69 -7.55 5.78
CA LEU A 75 -2.15 -6.48 6.62
C LEU A 75 -1.55 -7.02 7.93
N THR A 76 -2.27 -7.91 8.62
CA THR A 76 -1.79 -8.55 9.84
C THR A 76 -0.55 -9.39 9.57
N SER A 77 -0.56 -10.23 8.52
CA SER A 77 0.59 -11.09 8.22
C SER A 77 1.87 -10.31 7.88
N ARG A 78 1.72 -9.11 7.30
CA ARG A 78 2.84 -8.37 6.70
C ARG A 78 3.37 -7.25 7.58
N PHE A 79 2.52 -6.63 8.38
CA PHE A 79 2.86 -5.41 9.11
C PHE A 79 2.62 -5.51 10.62
N GLU A 80 1.76 -6.41 11.07
CA GLU A 80 1.61 -6.67 12.50
C GLU A 80 2.67 -7.69 12.93
N LYS A 81 3.51 -7.35 13.91
CA LYS A 81 4.43 -8.33 14.50
C LYS A 81 3.59 -9.43 15.15
N PRO A 82 3.93 -10.72 14.97
CA PRO A 82 3.35 -11.77 15.81
C PRO A 82 3.58 -11.40 17.27
N ALA A 83 2.54 -11.54 18.09
CA ALA A 83 2.66 -11.34 19.53
C ALA A 83 3.85 -12.17 20.06
N PRO A 84 4.68 -11.62 20.97
CA PRO A 84 5.76 -12.39 21.56
C PRO A 84 5.18 -13.66 22.18
N LEU A 85 5.77 -14.81 21.85
CA LEU A 85 5.44 -16.08 22.50
C LEU A 85 5.73 -15.92 24.00
N THR A 86 4.66 -15.85 24.81
CA THR A 86 4.71 -15.84 26.28
C THR A 86 5.05 -17.21 26.83
#